data_AF-A0A7S1ER51-F1
#
_entry.id   AF-A0A7S1ER51-F1
#
_cell.length_a   1.000
_cell.length_b   1.000
_cell.length_c   1.000
_cell.angle_alpha   90.00
_cell.angle_beta   90.00
_cell.angle_gamma   90.00
#
_symmetry.space_group_name_H-M   'P 1'
#
loop_
_entity.id
_entity.type
_entity.pdbx_description
1 polymer ?
#
loop_
_entity_poly.entity_id
_entity_poly.type
_entity_poly.pdbx_seq_one_letter_code
_entity_poly.pdbx_strand_id
1 'polypeptide(L)'
;MEASGGRKRIVLVLNKIDLVPREAALKWLTYLRNELPTYAFCAHGRSHHVGNSAKPGMEEEQRAVVGVDGLLQVLKNYSRESGPDGKSRGTLTVGIIGYPNVGKSSVINALKRSRAAAVGPTPGVTKHLQRFALDRQLFVLDCPGVVLSTDSSGSGENFGSSLVLRNAVRIEALEDPVPHVEAILNRVG
;
A
#
# COMPACT_ATOMS: atom_id res chain seq x y z
N MET A 1 -22.12 15.59 12.63
CA MET A 1 -21.21 14.53 13.12
C MET A 1 -19.80 15.08 13.08
N GLU A 2 -19.39 15.76 14.15
CA GLU A 2 -18.04 16.32 14.26
C GLU A 2 -17.03 15.19 14.45
N ALA A 3 -16.08 15.09 13.51
CA ALA A 3 -14.92 14.24 13.67
C ALA A 3 -14.01 14.87 14.73
N SER A 4 -13.78 14.15 15.83
CA SER A 4 -12.76 14.45 16.84
C SER A 4 -11.47 14.94 16.16
N GLY A 5 -11.13 16.21 16.39
CA GLY A 5 -10.09 16.99 15.70
C GLY A 5 -8.66 16.62 16.06
N GLY A 6 -8.29 15.34 15.92
CA GLY A 6 -6.90 14.90 15.96
C GLY A 6 -6.28 14.85 14.55
N ARG A 7 -5.04 15.33 14.39
CA ARG A 7 -4.26 15.15 13.16
C ARG A 7 -4.11 13.65 12.87
N LYS A 8 -4.68 13.19 11.74
CA LYS A 8 -4.51 11.80 11.28
C LYS A 8 -3.05 11.60 10.90
N ARG A 9 -2.47 10.47 11.32
CA ARG A 9 -1.11 10.10 10.94
C ARG A 9 -1.13 9.42 9.58
N ILE A 10 -0.18 9.78 8.73
CA ILE A 10 -0.01 9.22 7.39
C ILE A 10 1.33 8.50 7.36
N VAL A 11 1.31 7.30 6.79
CA VAL A 11 2.47 6.44 6.59
C VAL A 11 2.40 5.92 5.16
N LEU A 12 3.53 5.93 4.46
CA LEU A 12 3.65 5.38 3.12
C LEU A 12 4.10 3.92 3.19
N VAL A 13 3.50 3.09 2.34
CA VAL A 13 3.89 1.69 2.17
C VAL A 13 4.27 1.48 0.71
N LEU A 14 5.56 1.27 0.46
CA LEU A 14 6.08 0.91 -0.85
C LEU A 14 5.88 -0.60 -1.04
N ASN A 15 4.79 -0.99 -1.69
CA ASN A 15 4.46 -2.40 -1.95
C ASN A 15 5.07 -2.90 -3.27
N LYS A 16 5.13 -4.23 -3.43
CA LYS A 16 5.62 -4.94 -4.63
C LYS A 16 7.11 -4.70 -4.91
N ILE A 17 7.91 -4.51 -3.86
CA ILE A 17 9.36 -4.32 -3.97
C ILE A 17 10.07 -5.53 -4.59
N ASP A 18 9.42 -6.70 -4.61
CA ASP A 18 9.87 -7.93 -5.26
C ASP A 18 9.89 -7.84 -6.79
N LEU A 19 9.23 -6.84 -7.39
CA LEU A 19 9.15 -6.67 -8.84
C LEU A 19 10.22 -5.73 -9.42
N VAL A 20 11.08 -5.15 -8.57
CA VAL A 20 12.11 -4.19 -8.98
C VAL A 20 13.46 -4.57 -8.38
N PRO A 21 14.59 -4.17 -9.00
CA PRO A 21 15.90 -4.36 -8.40
C PRO A 21 15.99 -3.74 -7.00
N ARG A 22 16.71 -4.40 -6.09
CA ARG A 22 16.89 -3.94 -4.70
C ARG A 22 17.34 -2.49 -4.63
N GLU A 23 18.30 -2.10 -5.46
CA GLU A 23 18.84 -0.74 -5.52
C GLU A 23 17.76 0.29 -5.86
N ALA A 24 16.87 -0.02 -6.80
CA ALA A 24 15.77 0.87 -7.17
C ALA A 24 14.79 1.03 -6.00
N ALA A 25 14.43 -0.06 -5.32
CA ALA A 25 13.57 -0.01 -4.14
C ALA A 25 14.18 0.86 -3.02
N LEU A 26 15.48 0.76 -2.78
CA LEU A 26 16.18 1.55 -1.77
C LEU A 26 16.22 3.04 -2.12
N LYS A 27 16.52 3.39 -3.38
CA LYS A 27 16.47 4.77 -3.87
C LYS A 27 15.09 5.39 -3.64
N TRP A 28 14.01 4.65 -3.95
CA TRP A 28 12.64 5.10 -3.68
C TRP A 28 12.34 5.26 -2.19
N LEU A 29 12.79 4.33 -1.34
CA LEU A 29 12.62 4.46 0.11
C LEU A 29 13.31 5.71 0.66
N THR A 30 14.55 5.96 0.25
CA THR A 30 15.31 7.14 0.65
C THR A 30 14.60 8.41 0.22
N TYR A 31 14.13 8.46 -1.04
CA TYR A 31 13.39 9.60 -1.56
C TYR A 31 12.10 9.87 -0.76
N LEU A 32 11.25 8.86 -0.58
CA LEU A 32 9.94 9.02 0.06
C LEU A 32 10.03 9.31 1.57
N ARG A 33 11.09 8.86 2.23
CA ARG A 33 11.34 9.14 3.66
C ARG A 33 11.61 10.61 3.94
N ASN A 34 12.00 11.40 2.93
CA ASN A 34 12.12 12.84 3.07
C ASN A 34 10.76 13.54 3.18
N GLU A 35 9.67 12.89 2.75
CA GLU A 35 8.32 13.45 2.81
C GLU A 35 7.52 12.87 3.98
N LEU A 36 7.47 11.53 4.11
CA LEU A 36 6.64 10.83 5.09
C LEU A 36 7.31 9.54 5.57
N PRO A 37 6.99 9.05 6.79
CA PRO A 37 7.44 7.74 7.24
C PRO A 37 7.07 6.66 6.23
N THR A 38 8.07 5.99 5.66
CA THR A 38 7.89 5.04 4.55
C THR A 38 8.50 3.68 4.85
N TYR A 39 7.70 2.64 4.59
CA TYR A 39 8.06 1.24 4.81
C TYR A 39 7.96 0.43 3.51
N ALA A 40 9.01 -0.31 3.16
CA ALA A 40 8.96 -1.25 2.04
C ALA A 40 8.24 -2.53 2.46
N PHE A 41 7.35 -3.04 1.63
CA PHE A 41 6.50 -4.18 1.93
C PHE A 41 6.41 -5.14 0.73
N CYS A 42 6.34 -6.44 1.04
CA CYS A 42 6.08 -7.49 0.07
C CYS A 42 5.00 -8.43 0.62
N ALA A 43 3.84 -8.49 -0.03
CA ALA A 43 2.71 -9.29 0.45
C ALA A 43 2.93 -10.82 0.32
N HIS A 44 3.76 -11.24 -0.64
CA HIS A 44 4.02 -12.65 -0.97
C HIS A 44 5.41 -13.12 -0.52
N GLY A 45 6.23 -12.22 0.01
CA GLY A 45 7.55 -12.57 0.54
C GLY A 45 7.38 -13.46 1.76
N ARG A 46 8.09 -14.59 1.79
CA ARG A 46 8.34 -15.30 3.05
C ARG A 46 8.88 -14.25 4.02
N SER A 47 8.32 -14.19 5.23
CA SER A 47 8.88 -13.38 6.31
C SER A 47 10.35 -13.79 6.43
N HIS A 48 11.25 -13.00 5.86
CA HIS A 48 12.60 -12.98 6.38
C HIS A 48 12.40 -12.41 7.77
N HIS A 49 12.39 -13.31 8.76
CA HIS A 49 12.46 -12.93 10.15
C HIS A 49 13.70 -12.04 10.32
N VAL A 50 13.53 -10.74 10.17
CA VAL A 50 14.37 -9.76 10.87
C VAL A 50 13.81 -9.73 12.28
N GLY A 51 13.97 -10.87 12.98
CA GLY A 51 13.89 -10.88 14.43
C GLY A 51 14.96 -9.94 14.97
N ASN A 52 14.82 -9.56 16.24
CA ASN A 52 15.75 -8.70 16.99
C ASN A 52 17.24 -9.13 16.97
N SER A 53 17.62 -10.17 16.23
CA SER A 53 19.00 -10.50 15.89
C SER A 53 19.53 -9.59 14.76
N ALA A 54 19.46 -8.27 14.94
CA ALA A 54 20.34 -7.39 14.21
C ALA A 54 21.76 -7.66 14.73
N LYS A 55 22.58 -8.37 13.94
CA LYS A 55 24.02 -8.41 14.20
C LYS A 55 24.53 -6.96 14.19
N PRO A 56 25.34 -6.52 15.17
CA PRO A 56 25.99 -5.22 15.09
C PRO A 56 26.85 -5.20 13.82
N GLY A 57 26.63 -4.23 12.93
CA GLY A 57 27.34 -4.12 11.64
C GLY A 57 26.49 -4.38 10.39
N MET A 58 25.18 -4.66 10.53
CA MET A 58 24.27 -4.78 9.38
C MET A 58 23.89 -3.39 8.85
N GLU A 59 24.19 -3.11 7.58
CA GLU A 59 23.96 -1.82 6.92
C GLU A 59 22.49 -1.37 7.02
N GLU A 60 22.27 -0.07 7.21
CA GLU A 60 20.96 0.56 7.39
C GLU A 60 19.97 0.23 6.25
N GLU A 61 20.47 -0.10 5.06
CA GLU A 61 19.70 -0.57 3.91
C GLU A 61 18.99 -1.92 4.12
N GLN A 62 19.54 -2.85 4.92
CA GLN A 62 18.89 -4.14 5.19
C GLN A 62 17.74 -4.02 6.20
N ARG A 63 17.72 -2.95 7.00
CA ARG A 63 16.58 -2.58 7.86
C ARG A 63 15.43 -1.95 7.09
N ALA A 64 15.65 -1.55 5.83
CA ALA A 64 14.69 -0.74 5.08
C ALA A 64 13.46 -1.53 4.61
N VAL A 65 13.58 -2.86 4.48
CA VAL A 65 12.47 -3.75 4.12
C VAL A 65 11.72 -4.19 5.37
N VAL A 66 10.48 -3.75 5.46
CA VAL A 66 9.58 -4.04 6.57
C VAL A 66 8.57 -5.06 6.08
N GLY A 67 8.93 -6.33 6.26
CA GLY A 67 8.02 -7.44 6.00
C GLY A 67 6.74 -7.35 6.86
N VAL A 68 5.85 -8.32 6.69
CA VAL A 68 4.55 -8.39 7.38
C VAL A 68 4.66 -8.12 8.88
N ASP A 69 5.64 -8.73 9.54
CA ASP A 69 5.85 -8.61 10.98
C ASP A 69 6.28 -7.21 11.40
N GLY A 70 7.17 -6.58 10.64
CA GLY A 70 7.61 -5.22 10.92
C GLY A 70 6.49 -4.20 10.75
N LEU A 71 5.65 -4.34 9.72
CA LEU A 71 4.52 -3.44 9.51
C LEU A 71 3.48 -3.62 10.63
N LEU A 72 3.21 -4.87 11.03
CA LEU A 72 2.33 -5.15 12.16
C LEU A 72 2.87 -4.55 13.46
N GLN A 73 4.18 -4.62 13.70
CA GLN A 73 4.82 -4.03 14.88
C GLN A 73 4.67 -2.50 14.89
N VAL A 74 4.86 -1.84 13.75
CA VAL A 74 4.64 -0.39 13.60
C VAL A 74 3.19 -0.02 13.94
N LEU A 75 2.21 -0.76 13.42
CA LEU A 75 0.79 -0.53 13.72
C LEU A 75 0.46 -0.76 15.20
N LYS A 76 1.05 -1.77 15.83
CA LYS A 76 0.91 -2.03 17.27
C LYS A 76 1.51 -0.91 18.11
N ASN A 77 2.66 -0.38 17.73
CA ASN A 77 3.26 0.77 18.41
C ASN A 77 2.33 1.99 18.34
N TYR A 78 1.77 2.28 17.15
CA TYR A 78 0.78 3.35 17.01
C TYR A 78 -0.51 3.12 17.82
N SER A 79 -0.91 1.86 18.02
CA SER A 79 -2.07 1.52 18.84
C SER A 79 -1.83 1.74 20.33
N ARG A 80 -0.56 1.69 20.78
CA ARG A 80 -0.16 1.87 22.18
C ARG A 80 0.17 3.31 22.53
N GLU A 81 0.45 4.15 21.55
CA GLU A 81 0.70 5.57 21.77
C GLU A 81 -0.55 6.28 22.30
N SER A 82 -0.38 6.97 23.44
CA SER A 82 -1.41 7.80 24.05
C SER A 82 -1.81 8.95 23.13
N GLY A 83 -3.09 9.35 23.20
CA GLY A 83 -3.55 10.57 22.54
C GLY A 83 -2.89 11.82 23.12
N PRO A 84 -3.03 12.99 22.46
CA PRO A 84 -2.51 14.27 22.97
C PRO A 84 -2.98 14.59 24.40
N ASP A 85 -4.12 14.05 24.82
CA ASP A 85 -4.70 14.21 26.16
C ASP A 85 -4.17 13.19 27.19
N GLY A 86 -3.10 12.44 26.89
CA GLY A 86 -2.52 11.42 27.77
C GLY A 86 -3.36 10.15 27.96
N LYS A 87 -4.58 10.10 27.40
CA LYS A 87 -5.47 8.93 27.49
C LYS A 87 -5.06 7.83 26.52
N SER A 88 -5.12 6.58 27.00
CA SER A 88 -4.98 5.39 26.16
C SER A 88 -6.07 5.38 25.09
N ARG A 89 -5.68 5.28 23.82
CA ARG A 89 -6.62 5.16 22.71
C ARG A 89 -7.21 3.74 22.74
N GLY A 90 -8.48 3.62 23.14
CA GLY A 90 -9.12 2.32 23.33
C GLY A 90 -9.02 1.39 22.11
N THR A 91 -9.15 1.93 20.90
CA THR A 91 -8.93 1.18 19.64
C THR A 91 -8.27 2.07 18.58
N LEU A 92 -7.39 1.49 17.76
CA LEU A 92 -6.81 2.09 16.57
C LEU A 92 -7.51 1.54 15.31
N THR A 93 -7.99 2.43 14.45
CA THR A 93 -8.50 2.09 13.12
C THR A 93 -7.58 2.71 12.07
N VAL A 94 -7.07 1.89 11.14
CA VAL A 94 -6.14 2.28 10.08
C VAL A 94 -6.84 2.14 8.74
N GLY A 95 -6.85 3.19 7.92
CA GLY A 95 -7.34 3.10 6.53
C GLY A 95 -6.21 2.80 5.57
N ILE A 96 -6.40 1.82 4.67
CA ILE A 96 -5.47 1.59 3.57
C ILE A 96 -6.04 2.24 2.31
N ILE A 97 -5.34 3.25 1.80
CA ILE A 97 -5.74 4.04 0.64
C ILE A 97 -4.66 3.90 -0.42
N GLY A 98 -5.08 3.88 -1.68
CA GLY A 98 -4.16 3.83 -2.80
C GLY A 98 -4.86 3.48 -4.10
N TYR A 99 -4.09 3.55 -5.18
CA TYR A 99 -4.54 3.28 -6.53
C TYR A 99 -5.14 1.87 -6.69
N PRO A 100 -6.01 1.59 -7.68
CA PRO A 100 -6.40 0.22 -8.01
C PRO A 100 -5.19 -0.71 -8.18
N ASN A 101 -5.34 -1.99 -7.83
CA ASN A 101 -4.33 -3.03 -8.05
C ASN A 101 -2.93 -2.85 -7.42
N VAL A 102 -2.72 -1.84 -6.56
CA VAL A 102 -1.47 -1.68 -5.77
C VAL A 102 -1.30 -2.73 -4.66
N GLY A 103 -2.30 -3.57 -4.40
CA GLY A 103 -2.23 -4.66 -3.43
C GLY A 103 -2.75 -4.32 -2.02
N LYS A 104 -3.68 -3.37 -1.88
CA LYS A 104 -4.31 -2.99 -0.59
C LYS A 104 -4.87 -4.19 0.18
N SER A 105 -5.75 -4.95 -0.46
CA SER A 105 -6.38 -6.14 0.12
C SER A 105 -5.36 -7.28 0.34
N SER A 106 -4.31 -7.36 -0.48
CA SER A 106 -3.21 -8.30 -0.27
C SER A 106 -2.40 -7.98 0.98
N VAL A 107 -2.15 -6.69 1.28
CA VAL A 107 -1.53 -6.25 2.54
C VAL A 107 -2.38 -6.68 3.74
N ILE A 108 -3.70 -6.52 3.66
CA ILE A 108 -4.63 -6.93 4.72
C ILE A 108 -4.56 -8.44 4.95
N ASN A 109 -4.63 -9.24 3.89
CA ASN A 109 -4.55 -10.69 3.97
C ASN A 109 -3.20 -11.15 4.58
N ALA A 110 -2.11 -10.49 4.19
CA ALA A 110 -0.78 -10.77 4.75
C ALA A 110 -0.72 -10.44 6.25
N LEU A 111 -1.20 -9.25 6.66
CA LEU A 111 -1.26 -8.84 8.07
C LEU A 111 -2.17 -9.76 8.92
N LYS A 112 -3.28 -10.22 8.35
CA LYS A 112 -4.23 -11.13 9.00
C LYS A 112 -3.82 -12.60 8.93
N ARG A 113 -2.78 -12.92 8.15
CA ARG A 113 -2.30 -14.29 7.88
C ARG A 113 -3.42 -15.22 7.39
N SER A 114 -4.43 -14.68 6.69
CA SER A 114 -5.56 -15.43 6.14
C SER A 114 -6.17 -14.70 4.94
N ARG A 115 -6.91 -15.43 4.10
CA ARG A 115 -7.61 -14.88 2.92
C ARG A 115 -8.97 -14.27 3.31
N ALA A 116 -8.94 -13.15 4.02
CA ALA A 116 -10.16 -12.50 4.52
C ALA A 116 -10.75 -11.46 3.55
N ALA A 117 -9.91 -10.74 2.82
CA ALA A 117 -10.30 -9.77 1.80
C ALA A 117 -10.22 -10.41 0.41
N ALA A 118 -11.18 -10.11 -0.46
CA ALA A 118 -11.15 -10.54 -1.85
C ALA A 118 -9.97 -9.88 -2.57
N VAL A 119 -9.28 -10.65 -3.42
CA VAL A 119 -8.14 -10.19 -4.22
C VAL A 119 -8.30 -10.71 -5.64
N GLY A 120 -7.85 -9.91 -6.61
CA GLY A 120 -7.88 -10.29 -8.03
C GLY A 120 -6.98 -9.37 -8.85
N PRO A 121 -6.63 -9.78 -10.08
CA PRO A 121 -5.78 -8.99 -10.98
C PRO A 121 -6.54 -7.84 -11.65
N THR A 122 -7.87 -7.89 -11.66
CA THR A 122 -8.74 -6.90 -12.28
C THR A 122 -9.07 -5.75 -11.32
N PRO A 123 -9.15 -4.50 -11.81
CA PRO A 123 -9.58 -3.39 -10.97
C PRO A 123 -11.05 -3.54 -10.57
N GLY A 124 -11.42 -2.96 -9.42
CA GLY A 124 -12.80 -2.96 -8.93
C GLY A 124 -13.21 -4.19 -8.10
N VAL A 125 -12.26 -5.00 -7.64
CA VAL A 125 -12.52 -6.12 -6.69
C VAL A 125 -13.11 -5.60 -5.37
N THR A 126 -12.45 -4.63 -4.74
CA THR A 126 -12.96 -3.97 -3.53
C THR A 126 -13.89 -2.81 -3.94
N LYS A 127 -15.21 -3.02 -3.85
CA LYS A 127 -16.23 -2.03 -4.24
C LYS A 127 -16.72 -1.14 -3.09
N HIS A 128 -16.61 -1.61 -1.86
CA HIS A 128 -17.11 -0.92 -0.67
C HIS A 128 -16.05 -0.92 0.43
N LEU A 129 -16.18 0.03 1.36
CA LEU A 129 -15.34 0.08 2.56
C LEU A 129 -15.61 -1.14 3.44
N GLN A 130 -14.58 -1.91 3.76
CA GLN A 130 -14.69 -3.10 4.61
C GLN A 130 -13.77 -3.00 5.82
N ARG A 131 -14.24 -3.43 7.00
CA ARG A 131 -13.47 -3.38 8.25
C ARG A 131 -13.00 -4.77 8.66
N PHE A 132 -11.71 -4.90 8.94
CA PHE A 132 -11.07 -6.14 9.39
C PHE A 132 -10.40 -5.92 10.75
N ALA A 133 -10.64 -6.81 11.71
CA ALA A 133 -9.86 -6.85 12.94
C ALA A 133 -8.53 -7.57 12.71
N LEU A 134 -7.42 -6.92 13.06
CA LEU A 134 -6.09 -7.55 13.16
C LEU A 134 -5.80 -8.02 14.59
N ASP A 135 -6.32 -7.29 15.58
CA ASP A 135 -6.27 -7.62 17.01
C ASP A 135 -7.48 -6.98 17.71
N ARG A 136 -7.67 -7.20 19.02
CA ARG A 136 -8.78 -6.64 19.82
C ARG A 136 -8.84 -5.11 19.77
N GLN A 137 -7.68 -4.45 19.66
CA GLN A 137 -7.57 -2.99 19.64
C GLN A 137 -7.12 -2.43 18.28
N LEU A 138 -6.87 -3.28 17.28
CA LEU A 138 -6.32 -2.85 15.98
C LEU A 138 -7.23 -3.30 14.84
N PHE A 139 -7.74 -2.34 14.09
CA PHE A 139 -8.61 -2.55 12.95
C PHE A 139 -8.03 -1.91 11.70
N VAL A 140 -8.27 -2.54 10.56
CA VAL A 140 -7.89 -2.03 9.24
C VAL A 140 -9.12 -1.90 8.37
N LEU A 141 -9.19 -0.81 7.61
CA LEU A 141 -10.21 -0.56 6.61
C LEU A 141 -9.62 -0.80 5.21
N ASP A 142 -10.24 -1.70 4.44
CA ASP A 142 -9.98 -1.85 3.01
C ASP A 142 -10.84 -0.85 2.25
N CYS A 143 -10.20 0.08 1.56
CA CYS A 143 -10.87 1.10 0.76
C CYS A 143 -10.85 0.71 -0.72
N PRO A 144 -11.89 1.06 -1.50
CA PRO A 144 -11.83 1.01 -2.95
C PRO A 144 -10.61 1.76 -3.50
N GLY A 145 -10.13 1.35 -4.68
CA GLY A 145 -9.05 2.07 -5.37
C GLY A 145 -9.48 3.47 -5.76
N VAL A 146 -8.62 4.46 -5.54
CA VAL A 146 -8.88 5.86 -5.91
C VAL A 146 -8.00 6.24 -7.09
N VAL A 147 -8.62 6.78 -8.14
CA VAL A 147 -7.95 7.39 -9.29
C VAL A 147 -8.23 8.89 -9.22
N LEU A 148 -7.18 9.72 -9.27
CA LEU A 148 -7.32 11.16 -9.20
C LEU A 148 -7.59 11.73 -10.60
N SER A 149 -8.44 12.74 -10.70
CA SER A 149 -8.87 13.35 -11.97
C SER A 149 -7.72 13.94 -12.81
N THR A 150 -6.56 14.21 -12.19
CA THR A 150 -5.35 14.65 -12.89
C THR A 150 -4.78 13.58 -13.82
N ASP A 151 -5.06 12.30 -13.56
CA ASP A 151 -4.63 11.19 -14.41
C ASP A 151 -5.58 10.99 -15.62
N SER A 152 -6.70 11.71 -15.69
CA SER A 152 -7.77 11.60 -16.70
C SER A 152 -7.64 12.62 -17.83
N SER A 153 -6.43 13.01 -18.23
CA SER A 153 -6.17 14.07 -19.22
C SER A 153 -6.54 13.68 -20.67
N GLY A 154 -7.74 13.17 -20.89
CA GLY A 154 -8.36 12.88 -22.17
C GLY A 154 -9.86 13.19 -22.11
N SER A 155 -10.37 13.93 -23.09
CA SER A 155 -11.80 14.19 -23.26
C SER A 155 -12.48 12.99 -23.92
N GLY A 156 -13.40 12.31 -23.21
CA GLY A 156 -14.17 11.17 -23.71
C GLY A 156 -13.82 9.84 -23.02
N GLU A 157 -14.43 8.74 -23.47
CA GLU A 157 -14.20 7.36 -22.96
C GLU A 157 -12.79 6.82 -23.28
N ASN A 158 -11.91 7.65 -23.85
CA ASN A 158 -10.51 7.36 -24.11
C ASN A 158 -9.69 7.49 -22.81
N PHE A 159 -9.42 6.36 -22.17
CA PHE A 159 -8.51 6.31 -21.03
C PHE A 159 -7.10 6.67 -21.46
N GLY A 160 -6.44 7.59 -20.74
CA GLY A 160 -5.02 7.86 -20.98
C GLY A 160 -4.17 6.61 -20.74
N SER A 161 -3.15 6.38 -21.59
CA SER A 161 -2.25 5.22 -21.47
C SER A 161 -1.66 5.06 -20.07
N SER A 162 -1.48 6.15 -19.31
CA SER A 162 -1.04 6.08 -17.91
C SER A 162 -1.99 5.26 -17.01
N LEU A 163 -3.30 5.44 -17.13
CA LEU A 163 -4.32 4.72 -16.36
C LEU A 163 -4.32 3.23 -16.69
N VAL A 164 -4.26 2.92 -17.98
CA VAL A 164 -4.25 1.55 -18.51
C VAL A 164 -3.00 0.81 -18.06
N LEU A 165 -1.82 1.44 -18.22
CA LEU A 165 -0.53 0.84 -17.85
C LEU A 165 -0.34 0.70 -16.33
N ARG A 166 -1.08 1.47 -15.53
CA ARG A 166 -1.16 1.28 -14.06
C ARG A 166 -2.23 0.26 -13.63
N ASN A 167 -2.87 -0.42 -14.59
CA ASN A 167 -3.92 -1.39 -14.36
C ASN A 167 -5.10 -0.81 -13.53
N ALA A 168 -5.51 0.43 -13.81
CA ALA A 168 -6.73 1.01 -13.22
C ALA A 168 -8.00 0.71 -14.01
N VAL A 169 -7.86 0.31 -15.27
CA VAL A 169 -8.97 0.06 -16.20
C VAL A 169 -9.03 -1.43 -16.50
N ARG A 170 -10.25 -1.97 -16.63
CA ARG A 170 -10.44 -3.35 -17.10
C ARG A 170 -10.05 -3.43 -18.56
N ILE A 171 -9.19 -4.38 -18.92
CA ILE A 171 -8.68 -4.53 -20.29
C ILE A 171 -9.84 -4.76 -21.27
N GLU A 172 -10.90 -5.45 -20.82
CA GLU A 172 -12.10 -5.73 -21.61
C GLU A 172 -12.94 -4.48 -21.92
N ALA A 173 -12.66 -3.36 -21.25
CA ALA A 173 -13.34 -2.08 -21.47
C ALA A 173 -12.54 -1.14 -22.40
N LEU A 174 -11.40 -1.57 -22.94
CA LEU A 174 -10.61 -0.77 -23.87
C LEU A 174 -11.19 -0.92 -25.28
N GLU A 175 -11.46 0.21 -25.93
CA GLU A 175 -11.90 0.24 -27.34
C GLU A 175 -10.75 -0.03 -28.30
N ASP A 176 -9.61 0.65 -28.11
CA ASP A 176 -8.40 0.49 -28.92
C ASP A 176 -7.18 0.20 -28.03
N PRO A 177 -6.64 -1.04 -28.06
CA PRO A 177 -5.45 -1.38 -27.30
C PRO A 177 -4.14 -0.90 -27.94
N VAL A 178 -4.12 -0.51 -29.22
CA VAL A 178 -2.87 -0.26 -29.98
C VAL A 178 -2.00 0.85 -29.36
N PRO A 179 -2.52 2.04 -29.02
CA PRO A 179 -1.71 3.12 -28.44
C PRO A 179 -1.11 2.75 -27.09
N HIS A 180 -1.78 1.85 -26.36
CA HIS A 180 -1.30 1.38 -25.07
C HIS A 180 -0.17 0.35 -25.22
N VAL A 181 -0.21 -0.48 -26.27
CA VAL A 181 0.87 -1.40 -26.62
C VAL A 181 2.12 -0.64 -27.05
N GLU A 182 1.98 0.39 -27.90
CA GLU A 182 3.10 1.26 -28.30
C GLU A 182 3.76 1.92 -27.08
N ALA A 183 2.96 2.38 -26.12
CA ALA A 183 3.47 2.95 -24.88
C ALA A 183 4.21 1.92 -23.99
N ILE A 184 3.93 0.62 -24.10
CA ILE A 184 4.73 -0.44 -23.47
C ILE A 184 6.06 -0.59 -24.20
N LEU A 185 6.03 -0.69 -25.53
CA LEU A 185 7.24 -0.86 -26.34
C LEU A 185 8.25 0.26 -26.08
N ASN A 186 7.78 1.51 -25.98
CA ASN A 186 8.61 2.67 -25.67
C ASN A 186 9.22 2.70 -24.25
N ARG A 187 8.80 1.81 -23.34
CA ARG A 187 9.35 1.70 -21.98
C ARG A 187 10.33 0.53 -21.82
N VAL A 188 10.28 -0.44 -22.73
CA VAL A 188 11.04 -1.70 -22.64
C VAL A 188 12.13 -1.77 -23.71
N GLY A 189 11.97 -1.07 -24.83
CA GLY A 189 13.02 -0.82 -25.82
C GLY A 189 13.89 0.37 -25.46
#